data_AF-A0A7S2RKM9-F1
#
_entry.id   AF-A0A7S2RKM9-F1
#
_cell.length_a   1.000
_cell.length_b   1.000
_cell.length_c   1.000
_cell.angle_alpha   90.00
_cell.angle_beta   90.00
_cell.angle_gamma   90.00
#
_symmetry.space_group_name_H-M   'P 1'
#
loop_
_entity.id
_entity.type
_entity.pdbx_description
1 polymer ?
#
loop_
_entity_poly.entity_id
_entity_poly.type
_entity_poly.pdbx_seq_one_letter_code
_entity_poly.pdbx_strand_id
1 'polypeptide(L)'
;GGGGAFDEEDVQPGLADYVLHFISLPWKLAFATCPPTTYANGWWCFVVGLAYIGLVTALIGDLANLFGCVIGLDGEITAITFVALGTSLPDTFASRTAAVNDDNADASVGNVTGSNSVNVFLGLGLPWTIASIYWSVTGQNDAWRKRYGGDDDGWVKDDDTFVKNYVDDYPGGGFIVPAGSLGVSVIVFTICALLAIATLAYRRKVVGCELGGPEGPARATFVFFIMLWFAYIVISSLVAKDII
;
A
#
# COMPACT_ATOMS: atom_id res chain seq x y z
N GLY A 1 -25.93 3.19 -41.97
CA GLY A 1 -24.51 3.38 -42.34
C GLY A 1 -23.98 4.54 -41.54
N GLY A 2 -22.81 4.50 -40.93
CA GLY A 2 -21.80 3.45 -40.86
C GLY A 2 -21.22 3.41 -39.44
N GLY A 3 -20.88 2.21 -38.97
CA GLY A 3 -20.07 2.04 -37.78
C GLY A 3 -18.65 2.45 -38.11
N GLY A 4 -18.08 3.34 -37.30
CA GLY A 4 -16.64 3.59 -37.30
C GLY A 4 -15.96 2.36 -36.72
N ALA A 5 -15.50 1.47 -37.60
CA ALA A 5 -14.44 0.55 -37.27
C ALA A 5 -13.23 1.42 -36.90
N PHE A 6 -12.67 1.21 -35.71
CA PHE A 6 -11.32 1.64 -35.42
C PHE A 6 -10.44 0.88 -36.42
N ASP A 7 -9.91 1.59 -37.42
CA ASP A 7 -8.85 1.04 -38.26
C ASP A 7 -7.63 0.83 -37.34
N GLU A 8 -7.41 -0.42 -36.93
CA GLU A 8 -6.11 -0.87 -36.44
C GLU A 8 -5.14 -0.70 -37.61
N GLU A 9 -4.43 0.43 -37.67
CA GLU A 9 -3.20 0.48 -38.44
C GLU A 9 -2.27 -0.59 -37.86
N ASP A 10 -2.06 -1.67 -38.61
CA ASP A 10 -1.07 -2.72 -38.34
C ASP A 10 0.34 -2.11 -38.34
N VAL A 11 0.70 -1.43 -37.25
CA VAL A 11 2.07 -0.96 -36.99
C VAL A 11 2.94 -2.20 -36.93
N GLN A 12 3.87 -2.35 -37.87
CA GLN A 12 4.79 -3.49 -37.86
C GLN A 12 5.55 -3.51 -36.53
N PRO A 13 5.46 -4.59 -35.75
CA PRO A 13 6.05 -4.63 -34.41
C PRO A 13 7.56 -4.50 -34.50
N GLY A 14 8.12 -3.56 -33.74
CA GLY A 14 9.55 -3.40 -33.60
C GLY A 14 10.17 -4.56 -32.81
N LEU A 15 11.51 -4.64 -32.79
CA LEU A 15 12.23 -5.61 -31.96
C LEU A 15 11.82 -5.53 -30.47
N ALA A 16 11.55 -4.31 -29.99
CA ALA A 16 11.09 -4.07 -28.62
C ALA A 16 9.73 -4.72 -28.35
N ASP A 17 8.80 -4.68 -29.31
CA ASP A 17 7.46 -5.25 -29.18
C ASP A 17 7.53 -6.78 -29.15
N TYR A 18 8.41 -7.39 -29.94
CA TYR A 18 8.66 -8.83 -29.89
C TYR A 18 9.26 -9.24 -28.53
N VAL A 19 10.26 -8.52 -28.04
CA VAL A 19 10.88 -8.82 -26.73
C VAL A 19 9.85 -8.67 -25.60
N LEU A 20 9.08 -7.59 -25.59
CA LEU A 20 7.99 -7.38 -24.62
C LEU A 20 6.91 -8.46 -24.73
N HIS A 21 6.60 -8.92 -25.95
CA HIS A 21 5.67 -10.02 -26.16
C HIS A 21 6.16 -11.29 -25.47
N PHE A 22 7.41 -11.71 -25.70
CA PHE A 22 7.95 -12.92 -25.08
C PHE A 22 8.05 -12.82 -23.56
N ILE A 23 8.42 -11.66 -23.01
CA ILE A 23 8.48 -11.44 -21.56
C ILE A 23 7.08 -11.47 -20.93
N SER A 24 6.07 -10.96 -21.62
CA SER A 24 4.68 -10.93 -21.13
C SER A 24 3.90 -12.21 -21.39
N LEU A 25 4.40 -13.14 -22.22
CA LEU A 25 3.71 -14.39 -22.56
C LEU A 25 3.27 -15.21 -21.34
N PRO A 26 4.10 -15.44 -20.30
CA PRO A 26 3.67 -16.14 -19.10
C PRO A 26 2.46 -15.47 -18.43
N TRP A 27 2.46 -14.14 -18.37
CA TRP A 27 1.35 -13.37 -17.82
C TRP A 27 0.11 -13.38 -18.71
N LYS A 28 0.27 -13.35 -20.03
CA LYS A 28 -0.87 -13.49 -20.96
C LYS A 28 -1.53 -14.85 -20.84
N LEU A 29 -0.75 -15.93 -20.75
CA LEU A 29 -1.27 -17.28 -20.58
C LEU A 29 -1.96 -17.46 -19.23
N ALA A 30 -1.37 -16.90 -18.18
CA ALA A 30 -1.98 -16.86 -16.86
C ALA A 30 -3.33 -16.12 -16.86
N PHE A 31 -3.38 -14.89 -17.37
CA PHE A 31 -4.60 -14.09 -17.40
C PHE A 31 -5.65 -14.62 -18.37
N ALA A 32 -5.26 -15.44 -19.37
CA ALA A 32 -6.22 -16.15 -20.22
C ALA A 32 -7.07 -17.16 -19.45
N THR A 33 -6.64 -17.58 -18.24
CA THR A 33 -7.46 -18.43 -17.35
C THR A 33 -8.52 -17.63 -16.57
N CYS A 34 -8.45 -16.29 -16.60
CA CYS A 34 -9.46 -15.45 -15.98
C CYS A 34 -10.75 -15.49 -16.82
N PRO A 35 -11.91 -15.84 -16.23
CA PRO A 35 -13.15 -15.96 -16.98
C PRO A 35 -13.61 -14.59 -17.50
N PRO A 36 -14.30 -14.53 -18.64
CA PRO A 36 -14.74 -13.28 -19.23
C PRO A 36 -15.73 -12.54 -18.32
N THR A 37 -15.68 -11.22 -18.35
CA THR A 37 -16.54 -10.33 -17.53
C THR A 37 -18.04 -10.46 -17.82
N THR A 38 -18.39 -11.07 -18.95
CA THR A 38 -19.78 -11.38 -19.34
C THR A 38 -20.41 -12.48 -18.48
N TYR A 39 -19.61 -13.29 -17.79
CA TYR A 39 -20.12 -14.36 -16.93
C TYR A 39 -20.49 -13.82 -15.56
N ALA A 40 -21.73 -14.10 -15.12
CA ALA A 40 -22.26 -13.73 -13.80
C ALA A 40 -21.97 -12.26 -13.41
N ASN A 41 -22.18 -11.33 -14.35
CA ASN A 41 -21.90 -9.89 -14.15
C ASN A 41 -20.48 -9.58 -13.66
N GLY A 42 -19.50 -10.41 -14.02
CA GLY A 42 -18.09 -10.22 -13.71
C GLY A 42 -17.63 -10.75 -12.35
N TRP A 43 -18.51 -11.34 -11.53
CA TRP A 43 -18.13 -11.85 -10.20
C TRP A 43 -17.05 -12.94 -10.26
N TRP A 44 -17.11 -13.85 -11.25
CA TRP A 44 -16.09 -14.87 -11.42
C TRP A 44 -14.74 -14.30 -11.84
N CYS A 45 -14.74 -13.31 -12.73
CA CYS A 45 -13.53 -12.59 -13.13
C CYS A 45 -12.90 -11.90 -11.92
N PHE A 46 -13.73 -11.31 -11.05
CA PHE A 46 -13.28 -10.65 -9.83
C PHE A 46 -12.64 -11.63 -8.83
N VAL A 47 -13.31 -12.74 -8.51
CA VAL A 47 -12.78 -13.73 -7.53
C VAL A 47 -11.51 -14.39 -8.03
N VAL A 48 -11.45 -14.79 -9.30
CA VAL A 48 -10.24 -15.39 -9.89
C VAL A 48 -9.11 -14.37 -9.94
N GLY A 49 -9.40 -13.11 -10.28
CA GLY A 49 -8.44 -12.01 -10.21
C GLY A 49 -7.87 -11.78 -8.81
N LEU A 50 -8.72 -11.77 -7.78
CA LEU A 50 -8.29 -11.67 -6.38
C LEU A 50 -7.40 -12.84 -5.96
N ALA A 51 -7.73 -14.07 -6.36
CA ALA A 51 -6.89 -15.24 -6.09
C ALA A 51 -5.52 -15.11 -6.76
N TYR A 52 -5.47 -14.59 -7.98
CA TYR A 52 -4.23 -14.38 -8.72
C TYR A 52 -3.35 -13.33 -8.05
N ILE A 53 -3.94 -12.20 -7.64
CA ILE A 53 -3.24 -11.16 -6.87
C ILE A 53 -2.67 -11.77 -5.58
N GLY A 54 -3.49 -12.52 -4.82
CA GLY A 54 -3.04 -13.16 -3.58
C GLY A 54 -1.87 -14.13 -3.79
N LEU A 55 -1.91 -14.96 -4.83
CA LEU A 55 -0.83 -15.89 -5.16
C LEU A 55 0.46 -15.15 -5.56
N VAL A 56 0.36 -14.17 -6.46
CA VAL A 56 1.52 -13.40 -6.93
C VAL A 56 2.13 -12.59 -5.77
N THR A 57 1.31 -11.99 -4.91
CA THR A 57 1.78 -11.27 -3.73
C THR A 57 2.51 -12.19 -2.75
N ALA A 58 2.01 -13.41 -2.52
CA ALA A 58 2.70 -14.40 -1.67
C ALA A 58 4.08 -14.79 -2.24
N LEU A 59 4.14 -15.07 -3.54
CA LEU A 59 5.39 -15.40 -4.23
C LEU A 59 6.39 -14.25 -4.18
N ILE A 60 5.94 -13.01 -4.41
CA ILE A 60 6.80 -11.83 -4.32
C ILE A 60 7.31 -11.65 -2.89
N GLY A 61 6.49 -11.90 -1.88
CA GLY A 61 6.90 -11.85 -0.47
C GLY A 61 8.03 -12.84 -0.16
N ASP A 62 7.89 -14.09 -0.59
CA ASP A 62 8.90 -15.13 -0.38
C ASP A 62 10.20 -14.83 -1.13
N LEU A 63 10.10 -14.36 -2.38
CA LEU A 63 11.27 -13.97 -3.18
C LEU A 63 11.97 -12.74 -2.60
N ALA A 64 11.22 -11.77 -2.11
CA ALA A 64 11.76 -10.58 -1.45
C ALA A 64 12.51 -10.96 -0.18
N ASN A 65 11.96 -11.86 0.65
CA ASN A 65 12.65 -12.36 1.84
C ASN A 65 13.95 -13.09 1.50
N LEU A 66 13.94 -13.98 0.50
CA LEU A 66 15.15 -14.68 0.06
C LEU A 66 16.22 -13.71 -0.47
N PHE A 67 15.79 -12.73 -1.26
CA PHE A 67 16.67 -11.68 -1.79
C PHE A 67 17.30 -10.84 -0.68
N GLY A 68 16.52 -10.44 0.32
CA GLY A 68 17.00 -9.76 1.53
C GLY A 68 18.08 -10.57 2.24
N CYS A 69 17.87 -11.88 2.42
CA CYS A 69 18.86 -12.78 3.02
C CYS A 69 20.18 -12.85 2.21
N VAL A 70 20.13 -12.86 0.88
CA VAL A 70 21.33 -12.93 0.04
C VAL A 70 22.16 -11.66 0.10
N ILE A 71 21.51 -10.51 0.25
CA ILE A 71 22.17 -9.19 0.23
C ILE A 71 22.50 -8.69 1.64
N GLY A 72 22.01 -9.38 2.67
CA GLY A 72 22.17 -8.97 4.07
C GLY A 72 21.30 -7.75 4.42
N LEU A 73 20.17 -7.57 3.74
CA LEU A 73 19.17 -6.57 4.08
C LEU A 73 18.12 -7.18 5.01
N ASP A 74 17.76 -6.45 6.06
CA ASP A 74 16.68 -6.86 6.94
C ASP A 74 15.36 -7.01 6.16
N GLY A 75 14.56 -8.00 6.55
CA GLY A 75 13.26 -8.27 5.91
C GLY A 75 12.34 -7.05 5.94
N GLU A 76 12.42 -6.23 6.99
CA GLU A 76 11.68 -4.98 7.13
C GLU A 76 12.04 -3.96 6.05
N ILE A 77 13.34 -3.76 5.80
CA ILE A 77 13.83 -2.83 4.76
C ILE A 77 13.37 -3.33 3.40
N THR A 78 13.48 -4.64 3.16
CA THR A 78 13.09 -5.26 1.89
C THR A 78 11.58 -5.12 1.64
N ALA A 79 10.74 -5.26 2.67
CA ALA A 79 9.30 -5.06 2.58
C ALA A 79 8.93 -3.59 2.28
N ILE A 80 9.54 -2.63 2.99
CA ILE A 80 9.27 -1.19 2.83
C ILE A 80 9.75 -0.67 1.47
N THR A 81 10.79 -1.27 0.89
CA THR A 81 11.40 -0.77 -0.36
C THR A 81 10.92 -1.49 -1.60
N PHE A 82 10.90 -2.82 -1.62
CA PHE A 82 10.54 -3.59 -2.81
C PHE A 82 9.05 -3.93 -2.86
N VAL A 83 8.49 -4.41 -1.76
CA VAL A 83 7.09 -4.84 -1.71
C VAL A 83 6.16 -3.62 -1.75
N ALA A 84 6.41 -2.61 -0.90
CA ALA A 84 5.57 -1.41 -0.85
C ALA A 84 5.64 -0.57 -2.13
N LEU A 85 6.80 -0.52 -2.80
CA LEU A 85 6.93 0.12 -4.11
C LEU A 85 6.16 -0.66 -5.18
N GLY A 86 6.24 -2.00 -5.15
CA GLY A 86 5.50 -2.88 -6.06
C GLY A 86 3.98 -2.71 -5.98
N THR A 87 3.43 -2.44 -4.80
CA THR A 87 1.99 -2.16 -4.62
C THR A 87 1.60 -0.74 -5.00
N SER A 88 2.47 0.26 -4.75
CA SER A 88 2.17 1.68 -4.98
C SER A 88 2.32 2.13 -6.44
N LEU A 89 3.12 1.42 -7.24
CA LEU A 89 3.32 1.73 -8.66
C LEU A 89 2.04 1.57 -9.50
N PRO A 90 1.30 0.45 -9.43
CA PRO A 90 0.00 0.32 -10.11
C PRO A 90 -0.99 1.43 -9.73
N ASP A 91 -1.07 1.77 -8.44
CA ASP A 91 -1.94 2.85 -7.95
C ASP A 91 -1.54 4.22 -8.52
N THR A 92 -0.24 4.46 -8.65
CA THR A 92 0.29 5.68 -9.26
C THR A 92 -0.08 5.76 -10.74
N PHE A 93 0.03 4.65 -11.47
CA PHE A 93 -0.37 4.61 -12.88
C PHE A 93 -1.88 4.77 -13.06
N ALA A 94 -2.70 4.10 -12.25
CA ALA A 94 -4.15 4.27 -12.26
C ALA A 94 -4.54 5.74 -11.95
N SER A 95 -3.90 6.35 -10.94
CA SER A 95 -4.14 7.75 -10.57
C SER A 95 -3.70 8.72 -11.65
N ARG A 96 -2.57 8.45 -12.31
CA ARG A 96 -2.08 9.24 -13.45
C ARG A 96 -3.04 9.15 -14.64
N THR A 97 -3.49 7.95 -14.99
CA THR A 97 -4.45 7.76 -16.09
C THR A 97 -5.78 8.45 -15.77
N ALA A 98 -6.26 8.40 -14.53
CA ALA A 98 -7.44 9.15 -14.10
C ALA A 98 -7.24 10.67 -14.20
N ALA A 99 -6.05 11.18 -13.85
CA ALA A 99 -5.73 12.61 -13.93
C ALA A 99 -5.54 13.13 -15.36
N VAL A 100 -5.01 12.32 -16.28
CA VAL A 100 -4.78 12.74 -17.68
C VAL A 100 -6.09 12.77 -18.48
N ASN A 101 -7.07 11.94 -18.09
CA ASN A 101 -8.35 11.81 -18.78
C ASN A 101 -9.44 12.74 -18.21
N ASP A 102 -9.14 13.55 -17.19
CA ASP A 102 -10.07 14.46 -16.53
C ASP A 102 -9.42 15.84 -16.33
N ASP A 103 -10.00 16.88 -16.93
CA ASP A 103 -9.49 18.26 -16.86
C ASP A 103 -9.40 18.82 -15.42
N ASN A 104 -10.27 18.33 -14.53
CA ASN A 104 -10.27 18.72 -13.12
C ASN A 104 -9.38 17.81 -12.25
N ALA A 105 -8.97 16.66 -12.80
CA ALA A 105 -8.21 15.60 -12.14
C ALA A 105 -8.84 15.10 -10.83
N ASP A 106 -10.14 15.31 -10.63
CA ASP A 106 -10.85 14.98 -9.38
C ASP A 106 -10.92 13.45 -9.20
N ALA A 107 -11.01 12.70 -10.30
CA ALA A 107 -10.99 11.24 -10.29
C ALA A 107 -9.72 10.65 -9.66
N SER A 108 -8.59 11.35 -9.77
CA SER A 108 -7.32 10.91 -9.19
C SER A 108 -7.29 10.98 -7.66
N VAL A 109 -7.97 11.96 -7.06
CA VAL A 109 -8.12 12.08 -5.59
C VAL A 109 -8.88 10.87 -5.06
N GLY A 110 -10.00 10.52 -5.70
CA GLY A 110 -10.80 9.35 -5.34
C GLY A 110 -9.99 8.05 -5.38
N ASN A 111 -9.15 7.88 -6.40
CA ASN A 111 -8.31 6.70 -6.53
C ASN A 111 -7.22 6.62 -5.44
N VAL A 112 -6.49 7.71 -5.19
CA VAL A 112 -5.44 7.76 -4.15
C VAL A 112 -6.03 7.56 -2.76
N THR A 113 -7.13 8.24 -2.44
CA THR A 113 -7.78 8.11 -1.12
C THR A 113 -8.41 6.73 -0.95
N GLY A 114 -9.01 6.18 -2.01
CA GLY A 114 -9.59 4.84 -2.01
C GLY A 114 -8.56 3.75 -1.76
N SER A 115 -7.45 3.74 -2.52
CA SER A 115 -6.39 2.74 -2.34
C SER A 115 -5.74 2.83 -0.96
N ASN A 116 -5.40 4.04 -0.49
CA ASN A 116 -4.81 4.21 0.84
C ASN A 116 -5.77 3.76 1.97
N SER A 117 -7.08 3.99 1.80
CA SER A 117 -8.08 3.50 2.75
C SER A 117 -8.13 1.98 2.80
N VAL A 118 -8.09 1.31 1.63
CA VAL A 118 -8.03 -0.16 1.57
C VAL A 118 -6.74 -0.69 2.21
N ASN A 119 -5.59 -0.06 1.96
CA ASN A 119 -4.32 -0.46 2.57
C ASN A 119 -4.35 -0.35 4.10
N VAL A 120 -4.93 0.71 4.66
CA VAL A 120 -5.02 0.89 6.12
C VAL A 120 -6.09 -0.04 6.71
N PHE A 121 -7.31 -0.02 6.20
CA PHE A 121 -8.42 -0.75 6.82
C PHE A 121 -8.38 -2.25 6.53
N LEU A 122 -8.15 -2.65 5.28
CA LEU A 122 -8.11 -4.06 4.88
C LEU A 122 -6.69 -4.62 4.94
N GLY A 123 -5.67 -3.84 4.55
CA GLY A 123 -4.27 -4.30 4.59
C GLY A 123 -3.72 -4.44 6.01
N LEU A 124 -3.93 -3.46 6.89
CA LEU A 124 -3.47 -3.52 8.29
C LEU A 124 -4.58 -3.96 9.25
N GLY A 125 -5.77 -3.36 9.14
CA GLY A 125 -6.85 -3.59 10.10
C GLY A 125 -7.40 -5.02 10.10
N LEU A 126 -7.55 -5.66 8.94
CA LEU A 126 -8.11 -7.01 8.86
C LEU A 126 -7.14 -8.07 9.43
N PRO A 127 -5.85 -8.15 9.04
CA PRO A 127 -4.89 -9.07 9.67
C PRO A 127 -4.75 -8.83 11.17
N TRP A 128 -4.71 -7.57 11.61
CA TRP A 128 -4.68 -7.22 13.04
C TRP A 128 -5.90 -7.79 13.78
N THR A 129 -7.11 -7.62 13.22
CA THR A 129 -8.35 -8.14 13.82
C THR A 129 -8.33 -9.68 13.89
N ILE A 130 -7.92 -10.35 12.81
CA ILE A 130 -7.80 -11.81 12.78
C ILE A 130 -6.80 -12.30 13.85
N ALA A 131 -5.64 -11.66 13.94
CA ALA A 131 -4.62 -12.01 14.94
C ALA A 131 -5.10 -11.78 16.38
N SER A 132 -5.77 -10.65 16.63
CA SER A 132 -6.37 -10.32 17.93
C SER A 132 -7.38 -11.36 18.38
N ILE A 133 -8.28 -11.80 17.49
CA ILE A 133 -9.26 -12.86 17.80
C ILE A 133 -8.54 -14.20 18.02
N TYR A 134 -7.62 -14.57 17.13
CA TYR A 134 -6.89 -15.83 17.20
C TYR A 134 -6.16 -15.99 18.55
N TRP A 135 -5.39 -14.97 18.96
CA TRP A 135 -4.64 -15.02 20.21
C TRP A 135 -5.53 -14.86 21.44
N SER A 136 -6.65 -14.15 21.34
CA SER A 136 -7.65 -14.09 22.41
C SER A 136 -8.35 -15.43 22.65
N VAL A 137 -8.53 -16.26 21.62
CA VAL A 137 -9.18 -17.58 21.75
C VAL A 137 -8.16 -18.66 22.14
N THR A 138 -6.96 -18.61 21.57
CA THR A 138 -5.92 -19.64 21.78
C THR A 138 -5.23 -19.51 23.14
N GLY A 139 -5.14 -18.28 23.66
CA GLY A 139 -4.49 -17.98 24.94
C GLY A 139 -2.97 -18.18 24.94
N GLN A 140 -2.38 -18.24 26.13
CA GLN A 140 -0.93 -18.46 26.29
C GLN A 140 -0.54 -19.93 26.05
N ASN A 141 -0.21 -20.26 24.81
CA ASN A 141 0.41 -21.54 24.45
C ASN A 141 1.93 -21.38 24.22
N ASP A 142 2.62 -22.48 23.95
CA ASP A 142 4.07 -22.46 23.73
C ASP A 142 4.49 -21.58 22.54
N ALA A 143 3.65 -21.51 21.50
CA ALA A 143 3.87 -20.64 20.34
C ALA A 143 3.73 -19.15 20.70
N TRP A 144 2.77 -18.80 21.56
CA TRP A 144 2.58 -17.44 22.07
C TRP A 144 3.78 -17.00 22.91
N ARG A 145 4.27 -17.89 23.79
CA ARG A 145 5.45 -17.61 24.62
C ARG A 145 6.71 -17.39 23.79
N LYS A 146 6.95 -18.21 22.76
CA LYS A 146 8.07 -17.95 21.84
C LYS A 146 7.94 -16.61 21.11
N ARG A 147 6.71 -16.18 20.81
CA ARG A 147 6.48 -14.95 20.05
C ARG A 147 6.55 -13.67 20.90
N TYR A 148 6.05 -13.72 22.14
CA TYR A 148 5.89 -12.55 23.02
C TYR A 148 6.63 -12.65 24.36
N GLY A 149 7.35 -13.74 24.61
CA GLY A 149 8.02 -14.05 25.87
C GLY A 149 9.44 -13.49 26.01
N GLY A 150 9.97 -12.82 24.99
CA GLY A 150 11.29 -12.16 25.06
C GLY A 150 12.51 -13.04 24.79
N ASP A 151 12.37 -14.15 24.05
CA ASP A 151 13.54 -14.91 23.57
C ASP A 151 14.20 -14.19 22.36
N ASP A 152 15.50 -14.37 22.12
CA ASP A 152 16.29 -13.72 21.04
C ASP A 152 15.69 -13.88 19.61
N ASP A 153 14.91 -14.94 19.40
CA ASP A 153 14.23 -15.30 18.15
C ASP A 153 12.72 -14.91 18.14
N GLY A 154 12.26 -14.20 19.16
CA GLY A 154 10.90 -13.70 19.32
C GLY A 154 10.57 -12.47 18.46
N TRP A 155 9.28 -12.11 18.39
CA TRP A 155 8.83 -10.91 17.68
C TRP A 155 9.14 -9.62 18.44
N VAL A 156 9.26 -9.73 19.76
CA VAL A 156 9.76 -8.67 20.64
C VAL A 156 11.23 -8.99 20.93
N LYS A 157 12.15 -8.17 20.42
CA LYS A 157 13.58 -8.31 20.67
C LYS A 157 13.96 -7.57 21.95
N ASP A 158 14.91 -8.11 22.70
CA ASP A 158 15.36 -7.64 24.03
C ASP A 158 15.98 -6.22 24.09
N ASP A 159 16.11 -5.52 22.96
CA ASP A 159 16.67 -4.15 22.92
C ASP A 159 15.72 -3.06 23.46
N ASP A 160 14.44 -3.38 23.67
CA ASP A 160 13.51 -2.49 24.36
C ASP A 160 13.68 -2.64 25.87
N THR A 161 14.50 -1.78 26.50
CA THR A 161 14.76 -1.73 27.95
C THR A 161 13.50 -1.50 28.82
N PHE A 162 12.33 -1.42 28.19
CA PHE A 162 11.00 -1.20 28.76
C PHE A 162 10.07 -2.44 28.66
N VAL A 163 10.56 -3.59 28.16
CA VAL A 163 9.75 -4.80 28.02
C VAL A 163 9.54 -5.46 29.39
N LYS A 164 8.38 -5.18 29.96
CA LYS A 164 7.78 -6.01 31.00
C LYS A 164 7.49 -7.40 30.43
N ASN A 165 7.60 -8.43 31.26
CA ASN A 165 7.11 -9.77 30.96
C ASN A 165 5.63 -9.72 30.53
N TYR A 166 5.37 -9.69 29.22
CA TYR A 166 4.01 -9.71 28.68
C TYR A 166 3.21 -10.93 29.14
N VAL A 167 3.91 -12.01 29.51
CA VAL A 167 3.38 -13.22 30.14
C VAL A 167 2.59 -12.89 31.42
N ASP A 168 3.08 -11.94 32.23
CA ASP A 168 2.46 -11.58 33.51
C ASP A 168 1.32 -10.58 33.31
N ASP A 169 1.46 -9.65 32.36
CA ASP A 169 0.46 -8.61 32.08
C ASP A 169 -0.79 -9.15 31.34
N TYR A 170 -0.65 -10.25 30.58
CA TYR A 170 -1.72 -10.82 29.76
C TYR A 170 -1.97 -12.31 30.04
N PRO A 171 -2.46 -12.69 31.23
CA PRO A 171 -2.61 -14.10 31.65
C PRO A 171 -3.55 -14.92 30.75
N GLY A 172 -4.50 -14.26 30.07
CA GLY A 172 -5.39 -14.89 29.09
C GLY A 172 -4.82 -14.99 27.67
N GLY A 173 -3.58 -14.56 27.45
CA GLY A 173 -3.00 -14.34 26.11
C GLY A 173 -3.59 -13.11 25.42
N GLY A 174 -3.07 -12.79 24.24
CA GLY A 174 -3.52 -11.65 23.45
C GLY A 174 -2.57 -11.31 22.32
N PHE A 175 -3.07 -10.59 21.31
CA PHE A 175 -2.21 -10.04 20.27
C PHE A 175 -1.57 -8.75 20.78
N ILE A 176 -0.26 -8.78 20.99
CA ILE A 176 0.50 -7.68 21.58
C ILE A 176 1.24 -6.94 20.48
N VAL A 177 1.10 -5.61 20.47
CA VAL A 177 1.83 -4.71 19.57
C VAL A 177 2.33 -3.52 20.39
N PRO A 178 3.65 -3.41 20.66
CA PRO A 178 4.20 -2.24 21.32
C PRO A 178 4.02 -1.03 20.42
N ALA A 179 3.44 0.04 20.97
CA ALA A 179 3.15 1.26 20.23
C ALA A 179 4.41 2.13 19.96
N GLY A 180 5.51 1.92 20.68
CA GLY A 180 6.75 2.69 20.53
C GLY A 180 6.52 4.21 20.47
N SER A 181 7.26 4.89 19.60
CA SER A 181 7.12 6.34 19.30
C SER A 181 6.07 6.66 18.22
N LEU A 182 5.26 5.67 17.79
CA LEU A 182 4.34 5.83 16.66
C LEU A 182 3.26 6.89 16.91
N GLY A 183 2.87 7.11 18.17
CA GLY A 183 1.79 8.04 18.54
C GLY A 183 2.01 9.47 18.05
N VAL A 184 3.25 9.98 18.14
CA VAL A 184 3.58 11.34 17.67
C VAL A 184 3.55 11.41 16.14
N SER A 185 4.07 10.40 15.45
CA SER A 185 4.01 10.31 13.99
C SER A 185 2.57 10.31 13.47
N VAL A 186 1.65 9.65 14.17
CA VAL A 186 0.21 9.65 13.84
C VAL A 186 -0.41 11.04 14.00
N ILE A 187 -0.02 11.79 15.04
CA ILE A 187 -0.51 13.17 15.24
C ILE A 187 -0.03 14.07 14.10
N VAL A 188 1.26 14.02 13.76
CA VAL A 188 1.83 14.82 12.66
C VAL A 188 1.17 14.47 11.34
N PHE A 189 1.01 13.17 11.04
CA PHE A 189 0.30 12.69 9.86
C PHE A 189 -1.13 13.24 9.80
N THR A 190 -1.86 13.20 10.92
CA THR A 190 -3.25 13.68 11.00
C THR A 190 -3.34 15.18 10.71
N ILE A 191 -2.43 15.98 11.25
CA ILE A 191 -2.37 17.42 10.97
C ILE A 191 -2.09 17.67 9.48
N CYS A 192 -1.08 17.00 8.90
CA CYS A 192 -0.76 17.11 7.48
C CYS A 192 -1.95 16.69 6.59
N ALA A 193 -2.65 15.62 6.94
CA ALA A 193 -3.82 15.14 6.22
C ALA A 193 -4.98 16.13 6.28
N LEU A 194 -5.27 16.71 7.44
CA LEU A 194 -6.31 17.74 7.59
C LEU A 194 -5.97 18.99 6.78
N LEU A 195 -4.71 19.42 6.77
CA LEU A 195 -4.25 20.53 5.92
C LEU A 195 -4.39 20.21 4.43
N ALA A 196 -4.04 19.00 4.01
CA ALA A 196 -4.21 18.58 2.62
C ALA A 196 -5.69 18.59 2.19
N ILE A 197 -6.57 17.99 3.00
CA ILE A 197 -8.02 17.97 2.76
C ILE A 197 -8.59 19.38 2.75
N ALA A 198 -8.20 20.24 3.70
CA ALA A 198 -8.65 21.63 3.76
C ALA A 198 -8.22 22.41 2.50
N THR A 199 -7.00 22.20 2.02
CA THR A 199 -6.51 22.81 0.77
C THR A 199 -7.31 22.33 -0.44
N LEU A 200 -7.59 21.03 -0.56
CA LEU A 200 -8.44 20.50 -1.65
C LEU A 200 -9.86 21.07 -1.58
N ALA A 201 -10.47 21.10 -0.40
CA ALA A 201 -11.81 21.66 -0.18
C ALA A 201 -11.86 23.16 -0.49
N TYR A 202 -10.81 23.91 -0.16
CA TYR A 202 -10.67 25.32 -0.51
C TYR A 202 -10.55 25.52 -2.02
N ARG A 203 -9.70 24.75 -2.69
CA ARG A 203 -9.53 24.81 -4.15
C ARG A 203 -10.83 24.49 -4.88
N ARG A 204 -11.57 23.48 -4.42
CA ARG A 204 -12.88 23.14 -4.97
C ARG A 204 -13.87 24.32 -4.89
N LYS A 205 -13.82 25.13 -3.83
CA LYS A 205 -14.69 26.30 -3.67
C LYS A 205 -14.25 27.52 -4.49
N VAL A 206 -12.95 27.74 -4.66
CA VAL A 206 -12.41 28.96 -5.29
C VAL A 206 -12.14 28.78 -6.78
N VAL A 207 -11.60 27.63 -7.17
CA VAL A 207 -11.18 27.31 -8.55
C VAL A 207 -12.18 26.39 -9.24
N GLY A 208 -13.01 25.68 -8.48
CA GLY A 208 -13.96 24.69 -9.00
C GLY A 208 -13.35 23.31 -9.30
N CYS A 209 -12.05 23.14 -9.05
CA CYS A 209 -11.27 21.91 -9.31
C CYS A 209 -10.48 21.52 -8.05
N GLU A 210 -10.23 20.23 -7.81
CA GLU A 210 -9.43 19.78 -6.66
C GLU A 210 -7.93 19.76 -6.96
N LEU A 211 -7.53 19.10 -8.04
CA LEU A 211 -6.12 18.95 -8.44
C LEU A 211 -5.78 19.73 -9.73
N GLY A 212 -6.68 19.70 -10.72
CA GLY A 212 -6.52 20.35 -12.03
C GLY A 212 -6.80 21.86 -12.05
N GLY A 213 -7.19 22.38 -13.21
CA GLY A 213 -7.40 23.82 -13.41
C GLY A 213 -6.13 24.60 -13.79
N PRO A 214 -6.09 25.93 -13.56
CA PRO A 214 -5.01 26.79 -14.06
C PRO A 214 -3.63 26.38 -13.53
N GLU A 215 -2.61 26.41 -14.40
CA GLU A 215 -1.27 25.88 -14.11
C GLU A 215 -0.62 26.49 -12.86
N GLY A 216 -0.83 27.79 -12.61
CA GLY A 216 -0.25 28.49 -11.45
C GLY A 216 -0.74 27.91 -10.11
N PRO A 217 -2.05 28.02 -9.79
CA PRO A 217 -2.66 27.41 -8.61
C PRO A 217 -2.43 25.90 -8.47
N ALA A 218 -2.43 25.15 -9.57
CA ALA A 218 -2.14 23.73 -9.56
C ALA A 218 -0.69 23.44 -9.12
N ARG A 219 0.30 24.14 -9.69
CA ARG A 219 1.71 24.02 -9.30
C ARG A 219 1.95 24.45 -7.86
N ALA A 220 1.30 25.52 -7.39
CA ALA A 220 1.41 25.97 -6.01
C ALA A 220 0.91 24.90 -5.02
N THR A 221 -0.21 24.25 -5.35
CA THR A 221 -0.78 23.16 -4.53
C THR A 221 0.12 21.93 -4.52
N PHE A 222 0.68 21.57 -5.67
CA PHE A 222 1.67 20.49 -5.79
C PHE A 222 2.89 20.75 -4.90
N VAL A 223 3.49 21.95 -4.98
CA VAL A 223 4.65 22.31 -4.14
C VAL A 223 4.28 22.26 -2.65
N PHE A 224 3.09 22.72 -2.28
CA PHE A 224 2.60 22.64 -0.91
C PHE A 224 2.46 21.20 -0.41
N PHE A 225 1.91 20.28 -1.22
CA PHE A 225 1.80 18.87 -0.83
C PHE A 225 3.15 18.16 -0.71
N ILE A 226 4.09 18.46 -1.61
CA ILE A 226 5.47 17.97 -1.48
C ILE A 226 6.10 18.50 -0.18
N MET A 227 5.89 19.76 0.16
CA MET A 227 6.37 20.34 1.41
C MET A 227 5.75 19.69 2.64
N LEU A 228 4.43 19.42 2.64
CA LEU A 228 3.77 18.68 3.72
C LEU A 228 4.34 17.27 3.88
N TRP A 229 4.61 16.57 2.77
CA TRP A 229 5.22 15.24 2.78
C TRP A 229 6.64 15.26 3.36
N PHE A 230 7.49 16.20 2.94
CA PHE A 230 8.83 16.36 3.51
C PHE A 230 8.77 16.74 5.00
N ALA A 231 7.87 17.64 5.39
CA ALA A 231 7.68 18.01 6.79
C ALA A 231 7.30 16.79 7.64
N TYR A 232 6.37 15.95 7.16
CA TYR A 232 6.00 14.70 7.81
C TYR A 232 7.21 13.77 7.96
N ILE A 233 7.97 13.52 6.89
CA ILE A 233 9.14 12.63 6.94
C ILE A 233 10.18 13.14 7.93
N VAL A 234 10.52 14.43 7.86
CA VAL A 234 11.56 15.03 8.71
C VAL A 234 11.14 14.94 10.17
N ILE A 235 9.94 15.41 10.52
CA ILE A 235 9.46 15.41 11.90
C ILE A 235 9.36 13.97 12.43
N SER A 236 8.76 13.05 11.66
CA SER A 236 8.60 11.66 12.09
C SER A 236 9.96 10.95 12.25
N SER A 237 10.93 11.26 11.38
CA SER A 237 12.29 10.70 11.48
C SER A 237 13.07 11.25 12.68
N LEU A 238 12.87 12.52 13.03
CA LEU A 238 13.51 13.13 14.20
C LEU A 238 12.95 12.55 15.50
N VAL A 239 11.63 12.34 15.57
CA VAL A 239 10.96 11.69 16.70
C VAL A 239 11.37 10.22 16.81
N ALA A 240 11.45 9.49 15.70
CA ALA A 240 11.86 8.09 15.70
C ALA A 240 13.32 7.89 16.16
N LYS A 241 14.15 8.92 16.12
CA LYS A 241 15.54 8.93 16.59
C LYS A 241 15.72 9.58 17.96
N ASP A 242 14.63 9.88 18.67
CA ASP A 242 14.61 10.58 19.96
C ASP A 242 15.41 11.91 19.96
N ILE A 243 15.45 12.61 18.81
CA ILE A 243 16.14 13.91 18.69
C ILE A 243 15.24 15.05 19.21
N ILE A 244 13.92 14.89 19.09
CA ILE A 244 12.90 15.85 19.55
C ILE A 244 11.74 15.11 20.24
#